data_AF-A0A815YWX5-F1
#
_entry.id   AF-A0A815YWX5-F1
#
_cell.length_a   1.000
_cell.length_b   1.000
_cell.length_c   1.000
_cell.angle_alpha   90.00
_cell.angle_beta   90.00
_cell.angle_gamma   90.00
#
_symmetry.space_group_name_H-M   'P 1'
#
loop_
_entity.id
_entity.type
_entity.pdbx_description
1 polymer ?
#
loop_
_entity_poly.entity_id
_entity_poly.type
_entity_poly.pdbx_seq_one_letter_code
_entity_poly.pdbx_strand_id
1 'polypeptide(L)'
;MYHRKENELPTHVAVTSQVMSQVWVGMIEEINQAPFFSLSPLNNNTIYALPRTHIAASECGIRYCNIEGVAWQGRNELIFVSDQAKTDQGTQYIEKEQSMHYFFLP
;
A
#
# COMPACT_ATOMS: atom_id res chain seq x y z
N MET A 1 -31.91 2.96 -9.26
CA MET A 1 -32.17 3.27 -7.85
C MET A 1 -31.50 2.15 -7.05
N TYR A 2 -30.26 2.37 -6.58
CA TYR A 2 -29.54 1.36 -5.79
C TYR A 2 -30.05 1.46 -4.35
N HIS A 3 -30.68 0.40 -3.85
CA HIS A 3 -31.08 0.30 -2.45
C HIS A 3 -29.84 0.05 -1.61
N ARG A 4 -29.47 1.03 -0.78
CA ARG A 4 -28.47 0.85 0.29
C ARG A 4 -28.93 -0.32 1.18
N LYS A 5 -28.16 -1.40 1.23
CA LYS A 5 -28.30 -2.35 2.34
C LYS A 5 -27.70 -1.67 3.56
N GLU A 6 -28.51 -1.37 4.57
CA GLU A 6 -28.12 -0.64 5.78
C GLU A 6 -27.03 -1.32 6.64
N ASN A 7 -26.37 -2.38 6.15
CA ASN A 7 -25.45 -3.22 6.91
C ASN A 7 -24.13 -3.55 6.18
N GLU A 8 -23.77 -2.88 5.09
CA GLU A 8 -22.44 -3.12 4.49
C GLU A 8 -21.35 -2.43 5.32
N LEU A 9 -20.47 -3.26 5.88
CA LEU A 9 -19.32 -2.80 6.66
C LEU A 9 -18.33 -2.07 5.75
N PRO A 10 -17.59 -1.08 6.27
CA PRO A 10 -16.53 -0.42 5.52
C PRO A 10 -15.53 -1.41 4.92
N THR A 11 -15.11 -1.15 3.69
CA THR A 11 -14.16 -1.99 2.95
C THR A 11 -12.74 -1.50 3.19
N HIS A 12 -11.81 -2.43 3.48
CA HIS A 12 -10.39 -2.11 3.59
C HIS A 12 -9.80 -1.82 2.22
N VAL A 13 -8.99 -0.78 2.15
CA VAL A 13 -8.29 -0.38 0.93
C VAL A 13 -6.82 -0.20 1.27
N ALA A 14 -5.96 -0.73 0.40
CA ALA A 14 -4.55 -0.43 0.38
C ALA A 14 -4.22 0.26 -0.95
N VAL A 15 -3.54 1.40 -0.90
CA VAL A 15 -3.13 2.16 -2.07
C VAL A 15 -1.63 2.40 -1.99
N THR A 16 -0.90 2.06 -3.03
CA THR A 16 0.55 2.30 -3.09
C THR A 16 0.86 3.63 -3.72
N SER A 17 1.89 4.30 -3.22
CA SER A 17 2.64 5.28 -3.98
C SER A 17 3.84 4.59 -4.61
N GLN A 18 3.83 4.45 -5.93
CA GLN A 18 4.94 3.89 -6.69
C GLN A 18 6.24 4.63 -6.34
N VAL A 19 6.26 5.96 -6.50
CA VAL A 19 7.47 6.78 -6.37
C VAL A 19 7.93 7.00 -4.93
N MET A 20 7.05 6.87 -3.93
CA MET A 20 7.40 7.09 -2.53
C MET A 20 7.73 5.82 -1.77
N SER A 21 7.55 4.63 -2.36
CA SER A 21 7.65 3.36 -1.64
C SER A 21 6.82 3.37 -0.35
N GLN A 22 5.57 3.79 -0.49
CA GLN A 22 4.63 3.93 0.63
C GLN A 22 3.33 3.20 0.30
N VAL A 23 2.67 2.73 1.36
CA VAL A 23 1.31 2.19 1.27
C VAL A 23 0.43 2.93 2.27
N TRP A 24 -0.65 3.50 1.75
CA TRP A 24 -1.74 3.99 2.57
C TRP A 24 -2.74 2.86 2.78
N VAL A 25 -3.10 2.62 4.03
CA VAL A 25 -4.15 1.67 4.45
C VAL A 25 -5.27 2.46 5.10
N GLY A 26 -6.49 2.23 4.64
CA GLY A 26 -7.68 2.84 5.22
C GLY A 26 -8.94 2.03 4.97
N MET A 27 -10.07 2.60 5.36
CA MET A 27 -11.39 2.05 5.03
C MET A 27 -12.20 3.05 4.23
N ILE A 28 -12.91 2.55 3.22
CA ILE A 28 -13.90 3.32 2.48
C ILE A 28 -15.30 2.78 2.74
N GLU A 29 -16.29 3.65 2.66
CA GLU A 29 -17.70 3.30 2.67
C GLU A 29 -18.37 3.83 1.40
N GLU A 30 -19.30 3.06 0.84
CA GLU A 30 -20.10 3.51 -0.29
C GLU A 30 -21.16 4.52 0.18
N ILE A 31 -21.32 5.60 -0.57
CA ILE A 31 -22.32 6.64 -0.30
C ILE A 31 -23.23 6.89 -1.50
N ASN A 32 -24.49 7.22 -1.24
CA ASN A 32 -25.54 7.38 -2.26
C ASN A 32 -25.50 8.72 -3.02
N GLN A 33 -24.34 9.37 -3.10
CA GLN A 33 -24.14 10.65 -3.79
C GLN A 33 -22.70 10.75 -4.30
N ALA A 34 -22.46 11.56 -5.34
CA ALA A 34 -21.09 11.77 -5.83
C ALA A 34 -20.25 12.59 -4.81
N PRO A 35 -19.00 12.22 -4.53
CA PRO A 35 -18.31 11.00 -4.98
C PRO A 35 -18.88 9.75 -4.28
N PHE A 36 -19.07 8.63 -5.01
CA PHE A 36 -19.74 7.42 -4.50
C PHE A 36 -19.04 6.71 -3.32
N PHE A 37 -17.89 7.20 -2.86
CA PHE A 37 -17.16 6.66 -1.72
C PHE A 37 -16.65 7.79 -0.80
N SER A 38 -16.69 7.56 0.51
CA SER A 38 -16.03 8.39 1.53
C SER A 38 -15.04 7.56 2.36
N LEU A 39 -14.08 8.25 2.98
CA LEU A 39 -13.24 7.64 4.01
C LEU A 39 -14.10 7.36 5.25
N SER A 40 -14.02 6.14 5.76
CA SER A 40 -14.76 5.77 6.96
C SER A 40 -14.18 6.49 8.19
N PRO A 41 -15.02 7.06 9.07
CA PRO A 41 -14.56 7.68 10.32
C PRO A 41 -14.11 6.65 11.38
N LEU A 42 -14.37 5.35 11.14
CA LEU A 42 -14.05 4.26 12.06
C LEU A 42 -12.59 3.76 11.93
N ASN A 43 -11.80 4.36 11.05
CA ASN A 43 -10.45 3.88 10.72
C ASN A 43 -9.37 4.95 10.96
N ASN A 44 -8.25 4.52 11.55
CA ASN A 44 -7.00 5.28 11.53
C ASN A 44 -6.29 5.09 10.19
N ASN A 45 -6.61 5.96 9.24
CA ASN A 45 -5.93 6.04 7.94
C ASN A 45 -4.41 6.15 8.14
N THR A 46 -3.68 5.09 7.80
CA THR A 46 -2.26 4.96 8.16
C THR A 46 -1.39 4.86 6.92
N ILE A 47 -0.27 5.57 6.92
CA ILE A 47 0.76 5.46 5.87
C ILE A 47 1.92 4.64 6.42
N TYR A 48 2.21 3.53 5.76
CA TYR A 48 3.39 2.70 6.00
C TYR A 48 4.47 3.05 4.97
N ALA A 49 5.64 3.48 5.45
CA ALA A 49 6.79 3.74 4.60
C ALA A 49 7.70 2.51 4.55
N LEU A 50 8.01 2.04 3.35
CA LEU A 50 8.98 0.97 3.16
C LEU A 50 10.41 1.54 3.12
N PRO A 51 11.41 0.79 3.59
CA PRO A 51 12.80 1.24 3.61
C PRO A 51 13.32 1.64 2.22
N ARG A 52 13.70 2.92 2.06
CA ARG A 52 14.29 3.43 0.80
C ARG A 52 15.79 3.61 0.84
N THR A 53 16.41 3.46 2.00
CA THR A 53 17.85 3.54 2.23
C THR A 53 18.31 2.27 2.93
N HIS A 54 19.61 1.95 2.86
CA HIS A 54 20.16 0.86 3.64
C HIS A 54 19.88 1.13 5.13
N ILE A 55 19.01 0.33 5.73
CA ILE A 55 18.86 0.31 7.18
C ILE A 55 20.01 -0.55 7.70
N ALA A 56 21.00 0.11 8.30
CA ALA A 56 22.20 -0.52 8.85
C ALA A 56 21.93 -1.53 9.98
N ALA A 57 20.68 -1.60 10.48
CA ALA A 57 20.29 -2.43 11.63
C ALA A 57 19.84 -3.86 11.27
N SER A 58 19.74 -4.24 9.99
CA SER A 58 19.40 -5.60 9.60
C SER A 58 20.30 -6.11 8.49
N GLU A 59 20.96 -7.25 8.70
CA GLU A 59 21.87 -7.91 7.76
C GLU A 59 21.25 -8.29 6.40
N CYS A 60 19.94 -8.07 6.20
CA CYS A 60 19.24 -8.32 4.94
C CYS A 60 18.93 -7.08 4.07
N GLY A 61 19.28 -5.86 4.47
CA GLY A 61 19.41 -4.68 3.59
C GLY A 61 18.35 -4.44 2.49
N ILE A 62 17.10 -4.86 2.64
CA ILE A 62 16.11 -4.76 1.56
C ILE A 62 15.71 -3.30 1.36
N ARG A 63 16.00 -2.78 0.17
CA ARG A 63 15.62 -1.44 -0.27
C ARG A 63 14.40 -1.51 -1.19
N TYR A 64 13.46 -0.60 -1.05
CA TYR A 64 12.31 -0.46 -1.95
C TYR A 64 12.44 0.83 -2.76
N CYS A 65 12.35 0.69 -4.08
CA CYS A 65 12.45 1.79 -5.04
C CYS A 65 11.04 2.21 -5.46
N ASN A 66 10.39 1.32 -6.23
CA ASN A 66 9.01 1.47 -6.67
C ASN A 66 8.16 0.31 -6.15
N ILE A 67 6.95 0.62 -5.71
CA ILE A 67 5.92 -0.38 -5.37
C ILE A 67 4.82 -0.33 -6.41
N GLU A 68 4.82 -1.31 -7.30
CA GLU A 68 3.93 -1.36 -8.46
C GLU A 68 2.56 -1.97 -8.13
N GLY A 69 2.49 -2.75 -7.05
CA GLY A 69 1.25 -3.40 -6.65
C GLY A 69 1.19 -3.69 -5.16
N VAL A 70 -0.05 -3.69 -4.65
CA VAL A 70 -0.41 -4.17 -3.33
C VAL A 70 -1.66 -5.03 -3.43
N ALA A 71 -1.68 -6.11 -2.66
CA ALA A 71 -2.86 -6.93 -2.47
C ALA A 71 -3.02 -7.30 -1.00
N TRP A 72 -4.26 -7.42 -0.55
CA TRP A 72 -4.57 -8.02 0.75
C TRP A 72 -4.42 -9.53 0.69
N GLN A 73 -3.78 -10.09 1.71
CA GLN A 73 -3.84 -11.50 2.03
C GLN A 73 -4.46 -11.61 3.42
N GLY A 74 -5.72 -12.04 3.50
CA GLY A 74 -6.46 -12.01 4.77
C GLY A 74 -6.72 -10.60 5.31
N ARG A 75 -6.77 -10.46 6.65
CA ARG A 75 -7.25 -9.22 7.32
C ARG A 75 -6.16 -8.21 7.64
N ASN A 76 -4.95 -8.68 7.98
CA ASN A 76 -3.86 -7.84 8.49
C ASN A 76 -2.56 -8.05 7.70
N GLU A 77 -2.63 -8.66 6.52
CA GLU A 77 -1.44 -9.05 5.77
C GLU A 77 -1.52 -8.44 4.38
N LEU A 78 -0.39 -7.93 3.92
CA LEU A 78 -0.25 -7.32 2.62
C LEU A 78 0.86 -8.01 1.84
N ILE A 79 0.60 -8.22 0.55
CA ILE A 79 1.60 -8.62 -0.42
C ILE A 79 1.94 -7.37 -1.24
N PHE A 80 3.23 -7.05 -1.35
CA PHE A 80 3.73 -5.98 -2.21
C PHE A 80 4.54 -6.56 -3.35
N VAL A 81 4.42 -5.93 -4.52
CA VAL A 81 5.26 -6.19 -5.67
C VAL A 81 6.12 -4.97 -5.91
N SER A 82 7.44 -5.14 -5.89
CA SER A 82 8.39 -4.08 -6.20
C SER A 82 9.08 -4.35 -7.53
N ASP A 83 9.30 -3.28 -8.28
CA ASP A 83 9.97 -3.30 -9.58
C ASP A 83 11.30 -2.54 -9.52
N GLN A 84 12.09 -2.72 -10.56
CA GLN A 84 13.32 -1.98 -10.78
C GLN A 84 13.06 -0.47 -10.79
N ALA A 85 14.09 0.31 -10.48
CA ALA A 85 14.03 1.75 -10.60
C ALA A 85 13.70 2.20 -12.02
N LYS A 86 12.95 3.30 -12.12
CA LYS A 86 12.76 4.00 -13.39
C LYS A 86 14.05 4.76 -13.74
N THR A 87 14.26 5.04 -15.03
CA THR A 87 15.53 5.56 -15.58
C THR A 87 15.90 6.96 -15.08
N ASP A 88 14.95 7.69 -14.50
CA ASP A 88 15.12 9.02 -13.90
C ASP A 88 15.52 8.97 -12.41
N GLN A 89 15.57 7.78 -11.81
CA GLN A 89 15.96 7.58 -10.42
C GLN A 89 17.48 7.32 -10.30
N GLY A 90 18.09 7.79 -9.20
CA GLY A 90 19.53 7.68 -9.00
C GLY A 90 20.06 6.24 -9.09
N THR A 91 21.32 6.08 -9.50
CA THR A 91 21.95 4.78 -9.80
C THR A 91 21.86 3.77 -8.65
N GLN A 92 21.78 4.26 -7.42
CA GLN A 92 21.60 3.47 -6.22
C GLN A 92 20.29 2.64 -6.17
N TYR A 93 19.34 2.88 -7.07
CA TYR A 93 18.07 2.17 -7.15
C TYR A 93 17.99 1.17 -8.33
N ILE A 94 19.00 1.15 -9.22
CA ILE A 94 18.99 0.40 -10.48
C ILE A 94 19.16 -1.11 -10.28
N GLU A 95 19.81 -1.54 -9.21
CA GLU A 95 20.21 -2.95 -9.04
C GLU A 95 19.11 -3.88 -8.51
N LYS A 96 17.95 -3.37 -8.09
CA LYS A 96 16.93 -4.24 -7.49
C LYS A 96 16.10 -4.96 -8.55
N GLU A 97 16.09 -6.29 -8.46
CA GLU A 97 15.25 -7.20 -9.23
C GLU A 97 13.78 -7.20 -8.77
N GLN A 98 12.89 -7.50 -9.71
CA GLN A 98 11.46 -7.67 -9.48
C GLN A 98 11.22 -8.69 -8.36
N SER A 99 10.51 -8.29 -7.32
CA SER A 99 10.34 -9.12 -6.13
C SER A 99 8.97 -8.94 -5.49
N MET A 100 8.47 -10.04 -4.93
CA MET A 100 7.25 -10.07 -4.11
C MET A 100 7.63 -10.20 -2.65
N HIS A 101 6.96 -9.43 -1.80
CA HIS A 101 7.23 -9.37 -0.37
C HIS A 101 5.93 -9.45 0.41
N TYR A 102 5.97 -10.06 1.58
CA TYR A 102 4.81 -10.30 2.41
C TYR A 102 5.02 -9.65 3.78
N PHE A 103 4.01 -8.90 4.24
CA PHE A 103 4.08 -8.07 5.44
C PHE A 103 2.86 -8.26 6.32
N PHE A 104 3.08 -8.27 7.63
CA PHE A 104 2.03 -8.14 8.63
C PHE A 104 1.92 -6.67 9.03
N LEU A 105 0.69 -6.15 9.03
CA LEU A 105 0.38 -4.86 9.61
C LEU A 105 0.40 -4.96 11.15
N PRO A 106 0.85 -3.90 11.85
CA PRO A 106 0.84 -3.85 13.32
C PRO A 106 -0.53 -4.09 13.96
#